data_AF-A0A966MRV5-F1
#
_entry.id   AF-A0A966MRV5-F1
#
_cell.length_a   1.000
_cell.length_b   1.000
_cell.length_c   1.000
_cell.angle_alpha   90.00
_cell.angle_beta   90.00
_cell.angle_gamma   90.00
#
_symmetry.space_group_name_H-M   'P 1'
#
loop_
_entity.id
_entity.type
_entity.pdbx_description
1 polymer ?
#
loop_
_entity_poly.entity_id
_entity_poly.type
_entity_poly.pdbx_seq_one_letter_code
_entity_poly.pdbx_strand_id
1 'polypeptide(L)'
;MRAVRLARPGQPVALHEVPVPAVGPGEVLVRVRAAGICHSDVHYRAGRSRVEPLPLTLGHEVAGDVVAVGSAVTTRTVGDRVCLHYLVICGQCEHCAAGREQFCATGLMLGHFTDGGWAEYIVVPERNAVRLPDNVSYEHGAVMMCSSSTSLHALRKARCAPGDVVLVIGAGGLGMSAIQIARTLGASQVVAADRDARKARTGRRRRSQRSGGAHRQLPRPHRARSRTHRFQRSPARRTRRTHRDGRRRCTGARRGRDQSRTVGGWRHQRCARCAGTAPRARADGHRSVAPAPTCRAGRSSA
;
A
#
# COMPACT_ATOMS: atom_id res chain seq x y z
N MET A 1 -16.01 0.64 21.74
CA MET A 1 -16.14 1.22 20.39
C MET A 1 -16.63 0.15 19.41
N ARG A 2 -17.30 0.57 18.35
CA ARG A 2 -17.75 -0.32 17.26
C ARG A 2 -16.63 -0.50 16.24
N ALA A 3 -16.43 -1.74 15.79
CA ALA A 3 -15.49 -2.10 14.74
C ALA A 3 -16.03 -3.22 13.84
N VAL A 4 -15.75 -3.15 12.55
CA VAL A 4 -16.10 -4.17 11.57
C VAL A 4 -14.92 -5.14 11.43
N ARG A 5 -15.12 -6.39 11.86
CA ARG A 5 -14.06 -7.38 11.96
C ARG A 5 -14.31 -8.57 11.04
N LEU A 6 -13.21 -9.13 10.53
CA LEU A 6 -13.16 -10.42 9.88
C LEU A 6 -12.80 -11.48 10.90
N ALA A 7 -13.69 -12.43 11.17
CA ALA A 7 -13.42 -13.53 12.08
C ALA A 7 -12.60 -14.66 11.42
N ARG A 8 -12.97 -15.04 10.19
CA ARG A 8 -12.29 -16.07 9.39
C ARG A 8 -12.43 -15.74 7.89
N PRO A 9 -11.46 -16.11 7.04
CA PRO A 9 -11.63 -15.96 5.59
C PRO A 9 -12.83 -16.78 5.08
N GLY A 10 -13.50 -16.27 4.05
CA GLY A 10 -14.73 -16.83 3.48
C GLY A 10 -16.01 -16.35 4.17
N GLN A 11 -15.92 -15.82 5.39
CA GLN A 11 -17.08 -15.32 6.14
C GLN A 11 -17.39 -13.85 5.83
N PRO A 12 -18.64 -13.41 6.04
CA PRO A 12 -18.97 -11.98 6.11
C PRO A 12 -18.14 -11.29 7.20
N VAL A 13 -17.86 -10.00 6.99
CA VAL A 13 -17.40 -9.15 8.09
C VAL A 13 -18.60 -8.78 8.97
N ALA A 14 -18.37 -8.67 10.27
CA ALA A 14 -19.43 -8.38 11.23
C ALA A 14 -19.06 -7.18 12.11
N LEU A 15 -20.08 -6.48 12.59
CA LEU A 15 -19.92 -5.41 13.57
C LEU A 15 -19.71 -6.04 14.95
N HIS A 16 -18.69 -5.59 15.66
CA HIS A 16 -18.39 -6.00 17.02
C HIS A 16 -18.19 -4.76 17.91
N GLU A 17 -18.51 -4.90 19.18
CA GLU A 17 -18.01 -4.00 20.21
C GLU A 17 -16.65 -4.49 20.71
N VAL A 18 -15.67 -3.59 20.73
CA VAL A 18 -14.31 -3.83 21.19
C VAL A 18 -13.82 -2.66 22.05
N PRO A 19 -12.83 -2.85 22.94
CA PRO A 19 -12.22 -1.74 23.67
C PRO A 19 -11.63 -0.68 22.73
N VAL A 20 -11.64 0.58 23.16
CA VAL A 20 -10.83 1.63 22.50
C VAL A 20 -9.35 1.28 22.73
N PRO A 21 -8.49 1.32 21.70
CA PRO A 21 -7.08 0.97 21.88
C PRO A 21 -6.38 1.99 22.79
N ALA A 22 -5.50 1.49 23.66
CA ALA A 22 -4.65 2.33 24.48
C ALA A 22 -3.60 3.06 23.62
N VAL A 23 -3.17 4.24 24.07
CA VAL A 23 -2.19 5.07 23.37
C VAL A 23 -0.81 4.87 23.99
N GLY A 24 0.12 4.30 23.23
CA GLY A 24 1.52 4.20 23.64
C GLY A 24 2.25 5.55 23.58
N PRO A 25 3.45 5.67 24.18
CA PRO A 25 4.17 6.94 24.27
C PRO A 25 4.42 7.65 22.93
N GLY A 26 4.74 6.91 21.86
CA GLY A 26 5.01 7.47 20.51
C GLY A 26 3.81 7.38 19.55
N GLU A 27 2.62 7.13 20.07
CA GLU A 27 1.42 6.86 19.28
C GLU A 27 0.38 7.97 19.42
N VAL A 28 -0.52 8.02 18.45
CA VAL A 28 -1.68 8.91 18.44
C VAL A 28 -2.94 8.08 18.29
N LEU A 29 -3.99 8.47 19.03
CA LEU A 29 -5.34 7.95 18.84
C LEU A 29 -6.06 8.83 17.84
N VAL A 30 -6.60 8.21 16.80
CA VAL A 30 -7.34 8.91 15.75
C VAL A 30 -8.79 8.46 15.78
N ARG A 31 -9.71 9.42 15.92
CA ARG A 31 -11.14 9.19 15.70
C ARG A 31 -11.39 9.16 14.21
N VAL A 32 -11.83 8.02 13.70
CA VAL A 32 -12.03 7.81 12.27
C VAL A 32 -13.23 8.64 11.78
N ARG A 33 -13.01 9.43 10.73
CA ARG A 33 -14.06 10.21 10.05
C ARG A 33 -14.43 9.60 8.71
N ALA A 34 -13.45 9.00 8.02
CA ALA A 34 -13.67 8.28 6.79
C ALA A 34 -12.77 7.04 6.74
N ALA A 35 -13.33 5.93 6.29
CA ALA A 35 -12.59 4.73 5.98
C ALA A 35 -12.97 4.21 4.58
N GLY A 36 -11.97 4.01 3.72
CA GLY A 36 -12.14 3.49 2.38
C GLY A 36 -12.25 1.95 2.35
N ILE A 37 -12.75 1.44 1.23
CA ILE A 37 -12.80 0.01 0.93
C ILE A 37 -11.95 -0.24 -0.30
N CYS A 38 -10.87 -0.98 -0.11
CA CYS A 38 -9.96 -1.36 -1.16
C CYS A 38 -10.22 -2.80 -1.61
N HIS A 39 -9.73 -3.11 -2.81
CA HIS A 39 -9.86 -4.46 -3.35
C HIS A 39 -9.02 -5.49 -2.59
N SER A 40 -7.99 -5.08 -1.84
CA SER A 40 -7.24 -5.99 -0.96
C SER A 40 -8.08 -6.46 0.22
N ASP A 41 -8.96 -5.63 0.79
CA ASP A 41 -9.88 -6.05 1.86
C ASP A 41 -10.79 -7.20 1.37
N VAL A 42 -11.22 -7.12 0.10
CA VAL A 42 -11.97 -8.21 -0.57
C VAL A 42 -11.10 -9.47 -0.73
N HIS A 43 -9.80 -9.33 -1.00
CA HIS A 43 -8.89 -10.46 -1.08
C HIS A 43 -8.66 -11.13 0.27
N TYR A 44 -8.53 -10.36 1.35
CA TYR A 44 -8.43 -10.85 2.72
C TYR A 44 -9.70 -11.60 3.11
N ARG A 45 -10.88 -10.96 2.95
CA ARG A 45 -12.17 -11.60 3.22
C ARG A 45 -12.36 -12.88 2.41
N ALA A 46 -11.95 -12.92 1.14
CA ALA A 46 -12.11 -14.09 0.29
C ALA A 46 -11.02 -15.17 0.47
N GLY A 47 -10.08 -15.01 1.41
CA GLY A 47 -8.98 -15.96 1.62
C GLY A 47 -8.00 -16.05 0.46
N ARG A 48 -7.95 -15.05 -0.42
CA ARG A 48 -7.03 -15.01 -1.58
C ARG A 48 -5.68 -14.41 -1.26
N SER A 49 -5.60 -13.73 -0.13
CA SER A 49 -4.36 -13.22 0.44
C SER A 49 -4.43 -13.54 1.92
N ARG A 50 -3.30 -13.99 2.47
CA ARG A 50 -3.18 -14.23 3.91
C ARG A 50 -3.55 -12.95 4.66
N VAL A 51 -4.20 -13.07 5.81
CA VAL A 51 -4.55 -11.96 6.70
C VAL A 51 -4.53 -12.53 8.11
N GLU A 52 -3.64 -12.00 8.95
CA GLU A 52 -3.41 -12.52 10.30
C GLU A 52 -2.85 -11.42 11.21
N PRO A 53 -3.17 -11.41 12.51
CA PRO A 53 -3.99 -12.40 13.21
C PRO A 53 -5.49 -12.29 12.88
N LEU A 54 -6.30 -13.24 13.33
CA LEU A 54 -7.76 -13.18 13.25
C LEU A 54 -8.35 -13.51 14.63
N PRO A 55 -9.47 -12.89 15.06
CA PRO A 55 -10.26 -11.88 14.33
C PRO A 55 -9.53 -10.54 14.17
N LEU A 56 -9.74 -9.86 13.03
CA LEU A 56 -9.05 -8.60 12.69
C LEU A 56 -10.01 -7.53 12.22
N THR A 57 -9.83 -6.29 12.68
CA THR A 57 -10.46 -5.11 12.08
C THR A 57 -9.77 -4.81 10.76
N LEU A 58 -10.51 -4.80 9.64
CA LEU A 58 -9.94 -4.51 8.32
C LEU A 58 -9.88 -3.00 8.06
N GLY A 59 -9.36 -2.62 6.89
CA GLY A 59 -9.37 -1.24 6.40
C GLY A 59 -8.05 -0.51 6.60
N HIS A 60 -7.45 -0.05 5.52
CA HIS A 60 -6.15 0.63 5.50
C HIS A 60 -6.19 1.97 4.76
N GLU A 61 -7.39 2.42 4.39
CA GLU A 61 -7.64 3.74 3.81
C GLU A 61 -8.36 4.54 4.89
N VAL A 62 -7.64 5.37 5.65
CA VAL A 62 -8.19 5.99 6.88
C VAL A 62 -7.86 7.47 6.94
N ALA A 63 -8.84 8.28 7.32
CA ALA A 63 -8.65 9.67 7.71
C ALA A 63 -9.55 10.05 8.88
N GLY A 64 -9.08 10.98 9.70
CA GLY A 64 -9.78 11.38 10.92
C GLY A 64 -9.08 12.46 11.70
N ASP A 65 -9.48 12.60 12.96
CA ASP A 65 -8.96 13.61 13.88
C ASP A 65 -8.13 12.95 14.97
N VAL A 66 -6.96 13.51 15.29
CA VAL A 66 -6.20 13.12 16.47
C VAL A 66 -6.98 13.54 17.72
N VAL A 67 -7.31 12.58 18.59
CA VAL A 67 -8.08 12.80 19.82
C VAL A 67 -7.29 12.54 21.10
N ALA A 68 -6.16 11.85 21.01
CA ALA A 68 -5.19 11.71 22.09
C ALA A 68 -3.79 11.48 21.51
N VAL A 69 -2.76 11.86 22.26
CA VAL A 69 -1.35 11.67 21.90
C VAL A 69 -0.59 11.08 23.07
N GLY A 70 0.39 10.23 22.78
CA GLY A 70 1.31 9.69 23.79
C GLY A 70 2.31 10.74 24.27
N SER A 71 2.95 10.45 25.40
CA SER A 71 3.88 11.37 26.09
C SER A 71 5.17 11.68 25.32
N ALA A 72 5.54 10.86 24.33
CA ALA A 72 6.73 11.05 23.49
C ALA A 72 6.38 11.56 22.07
N VAL A 73 5.11 11.87 21.80
CA VAL A 73 4.69 12.46 20.51
C VAL A 73 5.15 13.91 20.45
N THR A 74 5.81 14.29 19.36
CA THR A 74 6.38 15.64 19.18
C THR A 74 5.88 16.36 17.94
N THR A 75 5.32 15.64 16.97
CA THR A 75 4.98 16.20 15.66
C THR A 75 3.48 16.38 15.43
N ARG A 76 2.65 15.74 16.25
CA ARG A 76 1.17 15.75 16.18
C ARG A 76 0.57 16.27 17.49
N THR A 77 -0.60 16.88 17.38
CA THR A 77 -1.36 17.41 18.50
C THR A 77 -2.83 17.03 18.39
N VAL A 78 -3.53 16.98 19.53
CA VAL A 78 -5.00 16.80 19.55
C VAL A 78 -5.67 17.88 18.69
N GLY A 79 -6.66 17.47 17.89
CA GLY A 79 -7.33 18.33 16.92
C GLY A 79 -6.73 18.28 15.51
N ASP A 80 -5.53 17.71 15.33
CA ASP A 80 -4.93 17.56 14.00
C ASP A 80 -5.82 16.71 13.09
N ARG A 81 -6.10 17.23 11.89
CA ARG A 81 -6.70 16.46 10.79
C ARG A 81 -5.62 15.62 10.13
N VAL A 82 -5.85 14.32 10.03
CA VAL A 82 -4.83 13.38 9.51
C VAL A 82 -5.42 12.34 8.56
N CYS A 83 -4.59 11.86 7.65
CA CYS A 83 -4.79 10.62 6.91
C CYS A 83 -3.65 9.66 7.22
N LEU A 84 -3.95 8.37 7.28
CA LEU A 84 -3.01 7.39 7.83
C LEU A 84 -2.24 6.70 6.72
N HIS A 85 -0.91 6.83 6.75
CA HIS A 85 -0.07 5.95 5.95
C HIS A 85 -0.22 4.51 6.45
N TYR A 86 -0.62 3.61 5.56
CA TYR A 86 -1.02 2.25 5.93
C TYR A 86 0.12 1.34 6.39
N LEU A 87 1.38 1.72 6.17
CA LEU A 87 2.54 0.89 6.52
C LEU A 87 3.23 1.46 7.77
N VAL A 88 3.13 0.74 8.87
CA VAL A 88 3.94 0.95 10.07
C VAL A 88 5.33 0.37 9.82
N ILE A 89 6.37 1.13 10.13
CA ILE A 89 7.76 0.81 9.79
C ILE A 89 8.67 1.07 10.99
N CYS A 90 9.77 0.32 11.10
CA CYS A 90 10.71 0.49 12.22
C CYS A 90 11.46 1.83 12.20
N GLY A 91 11.58 2.46 11.03
CA GLY A 91 12.25 3.75 10.85
C GLY A 91 13.78 3.73 10.91
N GLN A 92 14.39 2.60 11.26
CA GLN A 92 15.82 2.53 11.60
C GLN A 92 16.62 1.52 10.77
N CYS A 93 15.97 0.58 10.06
CA CYS A 93 16.69 -0.37 9.21
C CYS A 93 17.24 0.29 7.93
N GLU A 94 18.17 -0.37 7.23
CA GLU A 94 18.79 0.14 6.00
C GLU A 94 17.77 0.58 4.92
N HIS A 95 16.63 -0.11 4.84
CA HIS A 95 15.57 0.24 3.91
C HIS A 95 14.81 1.48 4.35
N CYS A 96 14.56 1.65 5.65
CA CYS A 96 13.95 2.85 6.18
C CYS A 96 14.86 4.06 6.00
N ALA A 97 16.12 3.93 6.41
CA ALA A 97 17.13 4.99 6.30
C ALA A 97 17.33 5.46 4.85
N ALA A 98 17.18 4.56 3.87
CA ALA A 98 17.35 4.88 2.47
C ALA A 98 16.05 5.29 1.74
N GLY A 99 14.97 5.61 2.46
CA GLY A 99 13.68 6.03 1.88
C GLY A 99 13.00 4.93 1.04
N ARG A 100 13.25 3.66 1.38
CA ARG A 100 12.66 2.48 0.76
C ARG A 100 11.83 1.69 1.75
N GLU A 101 11.04 2.39 2.57
CA GLU A 101 10.44 1.79 3.76
C GLU A 101 9.39 0.72 3.43
N GLN A 102 8.90 0.67 2.17
CA GLN A 102 8.08 -0.43 1.65
C GLN A 102 8.78 -1.81 1.69
N PHE A 103 10.09 -1.85 1.91
CA PHE A 103 10.87 -3.08 2.08
C PHE A 103 11.25 -3.36 3.54
N CYS A 104 10.75 -2.58 4.51
CA CYS A 104 11.03 -2.79 5.93
C CYS A 104 10.70 -4.24 6.35
N ALA A 105 11.69 -4.96 6.88
CA ALA A 105 11.55 -6.36 7.26
C ALA A 105 10.56 -6.59 8.42
N THR A 106 10.34 -5.57 9.25
CA THR A 106 9.39 -5.59 10.37
C THR A 106 8.17 -4.70 10.09
N GLY A 107 7.93 -4.35 8.82
CA GLY A 107 6.82 -3.50 8.44
C GLY A 107 5.47 -4.18 8.66
N LEU A 108 4.53 -3.48 9.30
CA LEU A 108 3.19 -3.97 9.57
C LEU A 108 2.17 -3.09 8.83
N MET A 109 1.23 -3.72 8.13
CA MET A 109 0.20 -3.02 7.38
C MET A 109 -1.10 -3.00 8.19
N LEU A 110 -1.68 -1.80 8.33
CA LEU A 110 -2.98 -1.60 8.97
C LEU A 110 -4.05 -2.46 8.26
N GLY A 111 -4.95 -3.08 9.01
CA GLY A 111 -6.01 -3.93 8.45
C GLY A 111 -5.51 -5.20 7.75
N HIS A 112 -4.25 -5.60 7.98
CA HIS A 112 -3.65 -6.82 7.42
C HIS A 112 -2.80 -7.59 8.44
N PHE A 113 -1.94 -6.89 9.18
CA PHE A 113 -1.11 -7.44 10.27
C PHE A 113 -1.46 -6.86 11.64
N THR A 114 -2.10 -5.69 11.65
CA THR A 114 -2.62 -5.02 12.84
C THR A 114 -4.06 -4.59 12.56
N ASP A 115 -4.81 -4.23 13.60
CA ASP A 115 -6.15 -3.68 13.41
C ASP A 115 -6.12 -2.45 12.49
N GLY A 116 -7.13 -2.36 11.64
CA GLY A 116 -7.35 -1.32 10.64
C GLY A 116 -8.41 -0.30 11.06
N GLY A 117 -8.78 0.57 10.12
CA GLY A 117 -9.64 1.72 10.35
C GLY A 117 -11.12 1.50 10.07
N TRP A 118 -11.61 0.28 9.84
CA TRP A 118 -13.05 0.01 9.90
C TRP A 118 -13.54 -0.05 11.35
N ALA A 119 -13.23 0.98 12.13
CA ALA A 119 -13.57 1.15 13.54
C ALA A 119 -13.77 2.64 13.84
N GLU A 120 -14.38 2.96 14.98
CA GLU A 120 -14.58 4.36 15.40
C GLU A 120 -13.26 5.06 15.80
N TYR A 121 -12.28 4.29 16.30
CA TYR A 121 -10.95 4.78 16.65
C TYR A 121 -9.86 3.81 16.18
N ILE A 122 -8.68 4.35 15.91
CA ILE A 122 -7.48 3.58 15.58
C ILE A 122 -6.26 4.24 16.24
N VAL A 123 -5.35 3.43 16.79
CA VAL A 123 -4.06 3.89 17.29
C VAL A 123 -2.98 3.62 16.25
N VAL A 124 -2.11 4.59 16.02
CA VAL A 124 -0.94 4.44 15.14
C VAL A 124 0.25 5.23 15.68
N PRO A 125 1.50 4.87 15.32
CA PRO A 125 2.65 5.74 15.57
C PRO A 125 2.45 7.13 14.96
N GLU A 126 2.92 8.19 15.62
CA GLU A 126 2.68 9.57 15.17
C GLU A 126 3.10 9.83 13.72
N ARG A 127 4.15 9.13 13.27
CA ARG A 127 4.68 9.24 11.91
C ARG A 127 3.74 8.71 10.82
N ASN A 128 2.82 7.81 11.18
CA ASN A 128 1.82 7.28 10.27
C ASN A 128 0.66 8.26 10.09
N ALA A 129 0.47 9.19 11.03
CA ALA A 129 -0.56 10.23 10.96
C ALA A 129 -0.06 11.42 10.12
N VAL A 130 -0.29 11.36 8.81
CA VAL A 130 0.09 12.42 7.87
C VAL A 130 -0.94 13.53 7.93
N ARG A 131 -0.51 14.78 8.17
CA ARG A 131 -1.41 15.95 8.19
C ARG A 131 -2.23 16.02 6.90
N LEU A 132 -3.54 16.15 7.07
CA LEU A 132 -4.50 16.34 5.98
C LEU A 132 -4.78 17.83 5.84
N PRO A 133 -4.47 18.47 4.69
CA PRO A 133 -4.73 19.89 4.50
C PRO A 133 -6.22 20.25 4.64
N ASP A 134 -6.50 21.47 5.08
CA ASP A 134 -7.87 21.83 5.45
C ASP A 134 -8.86 21.79 4.29
N ASN A 135 -8.38 22.09 3.08
CA ASN A 135 -9.15 22.06 1.86
C ASN A 135 -9.36 20.64 1.28
N VAL A 136 -8.88 19.59 1.94
CA VAL A 136 -9.08 18.20 1.51
C VAL A 136 -10.06 17.49 2.45
N SER A 137 -11.11 16.90 1.89
CA SER A 137 -12.10 16.14 2.67
C SER A 137 -11.50 14.84 3.23
N TYR A 138 -12.10 14.30 4.31
CA TYR A 138 -11.63 13.05 4.90
C TYR A 138 -11.74 11.86 3.94
N GLU A 139 -12.79 11.80 3.11
CA GLU A 139 -12.98 10.72 2.13
C GLU A 139 -11.85 10.70 1.10
N HIS A 140 -11.45 11.87 0.60
CA HIS A 140 -10.28 11.97 -0.27
C HIS A 140 -9.00 11.62 0.50
N GLY A 141 -8.84 12.10 1.73
CA GLY A 141 -7.74 11.76 2.64
C GLY A 141 -7.53 10.26 2.79
N ALA A 142 -8.59 9.52 3.10
CA ALA A 142 -8.57 8.09 3.32
C ALA A 142 -8.09 7.33 2.08
N VAL A 143 -8.67 7.65 0.91
CA VAL A 143 -8.35 6.98 -0.37
C VAL A 143 -6.97 7.35 -0.90
N MET A 144 -6.47 8.55 -0.57
CA MET A 144 -5.15 9.03 -1.02
C MET A 144 -4.01 8.15 -0.51
N MET A 145 -4.11 7.66 0.72
CA MET A 145 -3.03 6.90 1.35
C MET A 145 -2.83 5.50 0.77
N CYS A 146 -3.79 4.98 0.00
CA CYS A 146 -3.64 3.73 -0.76
C CYS A 146 -3.57 3.97 -2.28
N SER A 147 -4.70 4.29 -2.90
CA SER A 147 -4.80 4.29 -4.37
C SER A 147 -3.94 5.38 -5.01
N SER A 148 -3.92 6.58 -4.44
CA SER A 148 -3.20 7.73 -4.99
C SER A 148 -1.71 7.64 -4.71
N SER A 149 -1.31 7.30 -3.49
CA SER A 149 0.10 7.08 -3.12
C SER A 149 0.74 5.98 -3.98
N THR A 150 0.06 4.85 -4.18
CA THR A 150 0.50 3.75 -5.05
C THR A 150 0.67 4.21 -6.49
N SER A 151 -0.30 4.99 -6.99
CA SER A 151 -0.28 5.50 -8.36
C SER A 151 0.84 6.51 -8.59
N LEU A 152 1.03 7.43 -7.63
CA LEU A 152 2.12 8.40 -7.64
C LEU A 152 3.49 7.71 -7.59
N HIS A 153 3.66 6.74 -6.69
CA HIS A 153 4.90 5.96 -6.59
C HIS A 153 5.25 5.31 -7.93
N ALA A 154 4.26 4.71 -8.60
CA ALA A 154 4.51 4.04 -9.86
C ALA A 154 4.79 4.99 -11.03
N LEU A 155 4.15 6.17 -11.07
CA LEU A 155 4.47 7.23 -12.03
C LEU A 155 5.90 7.75 -11.82
N ARG A 156 6.33 7.94 -10.56
CA ARG A 156 7.72 8.29 -10.21
C ARG A 156 8.71 7.20 -10.64
N LYS A 157 8.41 5.92 -10.37
CA LYS A 157 9.21 4.78 -10.87
C LYS A 157 9.25 4.66 -12.39
N ALA A 158 8.22 5.13 -13.08
CA ALA A 158 8.20 5.23 -14.53
C ALA A 158 9.09 6.39 -15.02
N ARG A 159 9.30 7.41 -14.18
CA ARG A 159 9.87 8.73 -14.50
C ARG A 159 8.98 9.50 -15.47
N CYS A 160 7.68 9.50 -15.19
CA CYS A 160 6.72 10.35 -15.90
C CYS A 160 7.17 11.81 -15.76
N ALA A 161 7.33 12.48 -16.90
CA ALA A 161 7.75 13.86 -17.01
C ALA A 161 6.74 14.66 -17.84
N PRO A 162 6.76 16.01 -17.74
CA PRO A 162 5.98 16.85 -18.62
C PRO A 162 6.22 16.51 -20.10
N GLY A 163 5.15 16.50 -20.91
CA GLY A 163 5.21 16.13 -22.32
C GLY A 163 5.07 14.64 -22.61
N ASP A 164 5.16 13.75 -21.61
CA ASP A 164 5.05 12.30 -21.84
C ASP A 164 3.64 11.86 -22.26
N VAL A 165 3.59 10.72 -22.97
CA VAL A 165 2.35 10.00 -23.27
C VAL A 165 2.22 8.80 -22.34
N VAL A 166 1.19 8.81 -21.50
CA VAL A 166 0.97 7.81 -20.44
C VAL A 166 -0.18 6.88 -20.82
N LEU A 167 0.08 5.57 -20.86
CA LEU A 167 -0.94 4.53 -21.01
C LEU A 167 -1.27 3.89 -19.66
N VAL A 168 -2.49 4.10 -19.19
CA VAL A 168 -3.05 3.49 -17.98
C VAL A 168 -3.92 2.29 -18.36
N ILE A 169 -3.55 1.09 -17.93
CA ILE A 169 -4.35 -0.13 -18.16
C ILE A 169 -5.09 -0.51 -16.89
N GLY A 170 -6.42 -0.41 -16.96
CA GLY A 170 -7.37 -0.49 -15.86
C GLY A 170 -7.72 0.92 -15.36
N ALA A 171 -8.99 1.31 -15.50
CA ALA A 171 -9.57 2.58 -15.06
C ALA A 171 -10.48 2.37 -13.83
N GLY A 172 -10.02 1.57 -12.86
CA GLY A 172 -10.59 1.47 -11.50
C GLY A 172 -9.97 2.50 -10.55
N GLY A 173 -10.04 2.29 -9.22
CA GLY A 173 -9.52 3.24 -8.21
C GLY A 173 -8.09 3.73 -8.49
N LEU A 174 -7.10 2.83 -8.47
CA LEU A 174 -5.70 3.17 -8.81
C LEU A 174 -5.57 3.78 -10.22
N GLY A 175 -6.31 3.25 -11.19
CA GLY A 175 -6.25 3.75 -12.57
C GLY A 175 -6.69 5.20 -12.68
N MET A 176 -7.78 5.55 -11.99
CA MET A 176 -8.31 6.91 -11.96
C MET A 176 -7.38 7.85 -11.21
N SER A 177 -6.74 7.41 -10.12
CA SER A 177 -5.70 8.19 -9.45
C SER A 177 -4.49 8.41 -10.37
N ALA A 178 -4.00 7.37 -11.04
CA ALA A 178 -2.89 7.49 -12.00
C ALA A 178 -3.22 8.43 -13.17
N ILE A 179 -4.45 8.40 -13.70
CA ILE A 179 -4.87 9.30 -14.78
C ILE A 179 -4.83 10.76 -14.33
N GLN A 180 -5.38 11.05 -13.14
CA GLN A 180 -5.43 12.41 -12.61
C GLN A 180 -4.02 12.92 -12.29
N ILE A 181 -3.21 12.12 -11.58
CA ILE A 181 -1.85 12.48 -11.20
C ILE A 181 -0.96 12.67 -12.43
N ALA A 182 -1.06 11.80 -13.44
CA ALA A 182 -0.26 11.94 -14.67
C ALA A 182 -0.56 13.26 -15.39
N ARG A 183 -1.82 13.72 -15.41
CA ARG A 183 -2.19 15.02 -15.97
C ARG A 183 -1.59 16.17 -15.15
N THR A 184 -1.67 16.10 -13.82
CA THR A 184 -1.06 17.10 -12.93
C THR A 184 0.46 17.17 -13.08
N LEU A 185 1.13 16.04 -13.36
CA LEU A 185 2.56 15.98 -13.66
C LEU A 185 2.93 16.47 -15.08
N GLY A 186 1.95 16.95 -15.86
CA GLY A 186 2.20 17.57 -17.17
C GLY A 186 2.27 16.60 -18.34
N ALA A 187 1.78 15.36 -18.21
CA ALA A 187 1.69 14.44 -19.35
C ALA A 187 0.90 15.09 -20.50
N SER A 188 1.47 15.09 -21.71
CA SER A 188 0.81 15.67 -22.90
C SER A 188 -0.43 14.89 -23.29
N GLN A 189 -0.43 13.58 -23.02
CA GLN A 189 -1.55 12.70 -23.29
C GLN A 189 -1.64 11.59 -22.25
N VAL A 190 -2.86 11.30 -21.80
CA VAL A 190 -3.15 10.15 -20.94
C VAL A 190 -4.21 9.28 -21.63
N VAL A 191 -3.82 8.06 -21.99
CA VAL A 191 -4.67 7.06 -22.62
C VAL A 191 -5.11 6.04 -21.57
N ALA A 192 -6.42 5.87 -21.39
CA ALA A 192 -6.98 4.84 -20.52
C ALA A 192 -7.47 3.66 -21.34
N ALA A 193 -7.08 2.45 -20.96
CA ALA A 193 -7.55 1.21 -21.55
C ALA A 193 -8.17 0.32 -20.45
N ASP A 194 -9.44 -0.04 -20.60
CA ASP A 194 -10.14 -0.95 -19.69
C ASP A 194 -10.96 -1.96 -20.53
N ARG A 195 -11.22 -3.14 -19.96
CA ARG A 195 -12.11 -4.14 -20.58
C ARG A 195 -13.58 -3.72 -20.47
N ASP A 196 -13.92 -2.93 -19.46
CA ASP A 196 -15.24 -2.32 -19.32
C ASP A 196 -15.26 -0.96 -20.04
N ALA A 197 -16.02 -0.89 -21.14
CA ALA A 197 -16.16 0.30 -21.97
C ALA A 197 -16.72 1.52 -21.20
N ARG A 198 -17.49 1.32 -20.12
CA ARG A 198 -17.95 2.41 -19.25
C ARG A 198 -16.78 3.04 -18.51
N LYS A 199 -15.88 2.23 -17.93
CA LYS A 199 -14.70 2.71 -17.18
C LYS A 199 -13.71 3.41 -18.11
N ALA A 200 -13.51 2.87 -19.31
CA ALA A 200 -12.67 3.52 -20.32
C ALA A 200 -13.18 4.92 -20.70
N ARG A 201 -14.51 5.11 -20.76
CA ARG A 201 -15.14 6.41 -21.05
C ARG A 201 -14.99 7.42 -19.90
N THR A 202 -15.09 6.99 -18.65
CA THR A 202 -14.91 7.86 -17.47
C THR A 202 -13.53 8.52 -17.43
N GLY A 203 -12.48 7.79 -17.84
CA GLY A 203 -11.12 8.34 -17.94
C GLY A 203 -10.99 9.51 -18.92
N ARG A 204 -11.87 9.58 -19.94
CA ARG A 204 -11.86 10.66 -20.96
C ARG A 204 -12.60 11.92 -20.50
N ARG A 205 -13.69 11.78 -19.72
CA ARG A 205 -14.61 12.88 -19.39
C ARG A 205 -14.06 13.94 -18.42
N ARG A 206 -13.04 13.64 -17.61
CA ARG A 206 -12.45 14.60 -16.66
C ARG A 206 -11.53 15.65 -17.32
N ARG A 207 -11.88 16.13 -18.52
CA ARG A 207 -11.21 17.23 -19.24
C ARG A 207 -12.11 18.47 -19.13
N SER A 208 -12.28 19.00 -17.93
CA SER A 208 -12.84 20.34 -17.67
C SER A 208 -11.98 20.92 -16.53
N GLN A 209 -11.23 22.00 -16.67
CA GLN A 209 -11.39 23.18 -17.50
C GLN A 209 -10.01 23.62 -18.05
N ARG A 210 -9.91 23.81 -19.35
CA ARG A 210 -9.08 24.86 -19.96
C ARG A 210 -9.80 25.30 -21.23
N SER A 211 -10.14 26.58 -21.23
CA SER A 211 -10.89 27.34 -22.22
C SER A 211 -10.20 27.33 -23.59
N GLY A 212 -11.00 27.29 -24.67
CA GLY A 212 -10.62 27.75 -26.00
C GLY A 212 -10.13 26.69 -27.00
N GLY A 213 -10.87 26.55 -28.10
CA GLY A 213 -10.27 26.29 -29.42
C GLY A 213 -10.44 24.90 -30.04
N ALA A 214 -11.47 24.78 -30.89
CA ALA A 214 -11.58 24.00 -32.13
C ALA A 214 -11.22 22.50 -32.16
N HIS A 215 -12.20 21.71 -32.63
CA HIS A 215 -12.01 20.39 -33.22
C HIS A 215 -10.86 20.40 -34.24
N ARG A 216 -9.78 19.68 -33.96
CA ARG A 216 -8.73 19.39 -34.95
C ARG A 216 -8.56 17.89 -35.08
N GLN A 217 -8.82 17.39 -36.29
CA GLN A 217 -8.43 16.05 -36.73
C GLN A 217 -6.93 15.81 -36.42
N LEU A 218 -6.62 14.58 -36.04
CA LEU A 218 -5.28 14.13 -35.61
C LEU A 218 -4.20 14.48 -36.65
N PRO A 219 -3.18 15.29 -36.32
CA PRO A 219 -1.98 15.35 -37.14
C PRO A 219 -1.17 14.07 -36.93
N ARG A 220 -0.57 13.55 -38.03
CA ARG A 220 0.41 12.47 -37.99
C ARG A 220 1.57 12.83 -37.04
N PRO A 221 2.12 11.88 -36.27
CA PRO A 221 3.13 12.19 -35.27
C PRO A 221 4.43 12.65 -35.96
N HIS A 222 4.73 13.93 -35.86
CA HIS A 222 6.09 14.43 -36.01
C HIS A 222 6.96 13.86 -34.89
N ARG A 223 8.23 13.61 -35.22
CA ARG A 223 9.26 12.97 -34.40
C ARG A 223 9.59 13.77 -33.13
N ALA A 224 8.70 13.78 -32.14
CA ALA A 224 9.08 14.03 -30.75
C ALA A 224 9.38 12.67 -30.11
N ARG A 225 10.54 12.55 -29.43
CA ARG A 225 10.92 11.37 -28.65
C ARG A 225 9.98 11.24 -27.45
N SER A 226 8.74 10.83 -27.68
CA SER A 226 7.74 10.60 -26.63
C SER A 226 8.05 9.28 -25.95
N ARG A 227 8.39 9.33 -24.66
CA ARG A 227 8.54 8.13 -23.85
C ARG A 227 7.14 7.59 -23.54
N THR A 228 6.92 6.33 -23.87
CA THR A 228 5.64 5.65 -23.59
C THR A 228 5.75 4.90 -22.28
N HIS A 229 4.89 5.24 -21.32
CA HIS A 229 4.81 4.54 -20.04
C HIS A 229 3.59 3.63 -20.00
N ARG A 230 3.79 2.32 -19.78
CA ARG A 230 2.71 1.33 -19.66
C ARG A 230 2.51 0.94 -18.20
N PHE A 231 1.33 1.23 -17.67
CA PHE A 231 0.88 0.74 -16.36
C PHE A 231 0.05 -0.52 -16.54
N GLN A 232 0.34 -1.61 -15.82
CA GLN A 232 -0.39 -2.88 -15.92
C GLN A 232 -0.87 -3.39 -14.56
N ARG A 233 -2.03 -4.04 -14.53
CA ARG A 233 -2.43 -4.97 -13.46
C ARG A 233 -1.93 -6.41 -13.68
N SER A 234 -1.29 -6.71 -14.81
CA SER A 234 -1.07 -8.10 -15.26
C SER A 234 -0.15 -8.19 -16.50
N PRO A 235 0.91 -9.05 -16.56
CA PRO A 235 1.67 -9.32 -17.79
C PRO A 235 1.05 -10.44 -18.67
N ALA A 236 0.14 -10.15 -19.59
CA ALA A 236 -0.17 -11.11 -20.66
C ALA A 236 -0.60 -10.43 -21.97
N ARG A 237 -0.16 -11.04 -23.09
CA ARG A 237 0.01 -10.55 -24.47
C ARG A 237 1.05 -9.42 -24.64
N ARG A 238 2.25 -9.84 -25.09
CA ARG A 238 3.28 -9.01 -25.74
C ARG A 238 2.67 -8.41 -27.02
N THR A 239 2.02 -7.26 -26.92
CA THR A 239 1.88 -6.39 -28.09
C THR A 239 3.23 -5.73 -28.34
N ARG A 240 3.86 -6.07 -29.47
CA ARG A 240 5.14 -5.52 -29.97
C ARG A 240 5.02 -4.05 -30.41
N ARG A 241 4.33 -3.21 -29.63
CA ARG A 241 4.32 -1.75 -29.84
C ARG A 241 4.71 -1.07 -28.55
N THR A 242 6.01 -1.07 -28.30
CA THR A 242 6.67 -0.04 -27.51
C THR A 242 7.62 0.67 -28.45
N HIS A 243 7.59 2.00 -28.47
CA HIS A 243 8.72 2.76 -29.01
C HIS A 243 9.99 2.30 -28.29
N ARG A 244 11.13 2.38 -28.99
CA ARG A 244 12.45 1.84 -28.58
C ARG A 244 12.87 2.21 -27.14
N ASP A 245 12.29 3.26 -26.55
CA ASP A 245 12.60 3.80 -25.22
C ASP A 245 11.45 3.69 -24.16
N GLY A 246 10.36 2.98 -24.44
CA GLY A 246 9.20 2.91 -23.54
C GLY A 246 9.42 2.07 -22.28
N ARG A 247 8.97 2.55 -21.10
CA ARG A 247 9.14 1.84 -19.80
C ARG A 247 7.81 1.28 -19.27
N ARG A 248 7.83 0.05 -18.74
CA ARG A 248 6.63 -0.64 -18.22
C ARG A 248 6.69 -0.82 -16.70
N ARG A 249 5.56 -0.63 -16.00
CA ARG A 249 5.40 -0.83 -14.55
C ARG A 249 4.07 -1.51 -14.23
N CYS A 250 4.08 -2.40 -13.23
CA CYS A 250 2.93 -3.19 -12.82
C CYS A 250 2.64 -2.94 -11.33
N THR A 251 1.37 -2.74 -10.96
CA THR A 251 0.94 -2.42 -9.58
C THR A 251 -0.23 -3.28 -9.10
N GLY A 252 -0.75 -4.18 -9.94
CA GLY A 252 -1.85 -5.09 -9.56
C GLY A 252 -1.36 -6.47 -9.14
N ALA A 253 -2.01 -7.03 -8.11
CA ALA A 253 -1.91 -8.45 -7.76
C ALA A 253 -2.74 -9.32 -8.72
N ARG A 254 -2.24 -10.51 -9.08
CA ARG A 254 -2.92 -11.48 -9.96
C ARG A 254 -3.69 -12.53 -9.15
N ARG A 255 -4.75 -13.09 -9.75
CA ARG A 255 -5.18 -14.46 -9.43
C ARG A 255 -4.17 -15.42 -10.06
N GLY A 256 -3.37 -16.10 -9.23
CA GLY A 256 -2.58 -17.24 -9.71
C GLY A 256 -3.50 -18.40 -10.04
N ARG A 257 -3.26 -19.07 -11.18
CA ARG A 257 -3.51 -20.52 -11.25
C ARG A 257 -2.54 -21.17 -10.26
N ASP A 258 -3.01 -22.22 -9.62
CA ASP A 258 -2.30 -23.11 -8.69
C ASP A 258 -0.77 -22.89 -8.61
N GLN A 259 -0.29 -22.38 -7.47
CA GLN A 259 1.14 -22.19 -7.19
C GLN A 259 1.77 -23.42 -6.51
N SER A 260 1.31 -24.62 -6.83
CA SER A 260 1.91 -25.87 -6.34
C SER A 260 3.25 -26.23 -7.01
N ARG A 261 3.71 -25.51 -8.05
CA ARG A 261 5.03 -25.74 -8.66
C ARG A 261 5.68 -24.45 -9.14
N THR A 262 6.43 -23.82 -8.23
CA THR A 262 7.67 -23.01 -8.42
C THR A 262 7.86 -22.07 -7.23
N VAL A 263 7.95 -22.64 -6.03
CA VAL A 263 8.68 -22.01 -4.93
C VAL A 263 10.15 -22.29 -5.21
N GLY A 264 10.82 -21.34 -5.86
CA GLY A 264 12.29 -21.30 -5.90
C GLY A 264 12.79 -21.28 -4.46
N GLY A 265 13.49 -22.34 -4.08
CA GLY A 265 13.91 -22.61 -2.72
C GLY A 265 14.76 -21.49 -2.13
N TRP A 266 14.29 -20.92 -1.04
CA TRP A 266 15.15 -20.28 -0.06
C TRP A 266 15.55 -21.35 0.95
N ARG A 267 16.65 -22.05 0.67
CA ARG A 267 17.37 -22.78 1.71
C ARG A 267 17.87 -21.75 2.70
N HIS A 268 17.53 -21.92 3.98
CA HIS A 268 18.23 -21.28 5.09
C HIS A 268 19.74 -21.46 4.88
N GLN A 269 20.46 -20.37 4.62
CA GLN A 269 21.90 -20.36 4.82
C GLN A 269 22.14 -20.49 6.32
N ARG A 270 22.38 -21.74 6.75
CA ARG A 270 22.99 -21.99 8.05
C ARG A 270 24.39 -21.39 7.98
N CYS A 271 24.69 -20.48 8.91
CA CYS A 271 26.04 -19.98 9.13
C CYS A 271 26.97 -21.17 9.42
N ALA A 272 28.01 -21.35 8.60
CA ALA A 272 28.92 -22.49 8.64
C ALA A 272 29.98 -22.42 9.77
N ARG A 273 29.66 -21.82 10.93
CA ARG A 273 30.59 -21.70 12.08
C ARG A 273 30.18 -22.43 13.36
N CYS A 274 29.11 -23.22 13.35
CA CYS A 274 28.71 -24.02 14.52
C CYS A 274 28.31 -25.46 14.18
N ALA A 275 28.87 -26.05 13.13
CA ALA A 275 28.63 -27.46 12.81
C ALA A 275 29.51 -28.37 13.70
N GLY A 276 29.05 -28.61 14.92
CA GLY A 276 29.63 -29.60 15.84
C GLY A 276 28.51 -30.42 16.49
N THR A 277 28.31 -31.63 15.96
CA THR A 277 27.71 -32.82 16.61
C THR A 277 26.47 -32.64 17.49
N ALA A 278 25.30 -33.04 16.99
CA ALA A 278 24.19 -33.47 17.85
C ALA A 278 23.64 -34.83 17.36
N PRO A 279 23.53 -35.85 18.23
CA PRO A 279 23.01 -37.17 17.87
C PRO A 279 21.47 -37.15 17.76
N ARG A 280 20.94 -38.09 16.97
CA ARG A 280 19.50 -38.32 16.78
C ARG A 280 18.86 -38.84 18.07
N ALA A 281 17.71 -38.30 18.46
CA ALA A 281 16.78 -38.93 19.40
C ALA A 281 15.32 -38.70 18.98
N ARG A 282 14.49 -39.73 19.22
CA ARG A 282 13.10 -39.91 18.79
C ARG A 282 12.11 -39.14 19.68
N ALA A 283 10.86 -39.14 19.21
CA ALA A 283 9.66 -38.58 19.81
C ALA A 283 9.40 -38.99 21.26
N ASP A 284 8.95 -38.05 22.10
CA ASP A 284 7.70 -38.09 22.87
C ASP A 284 7.52 -36.85 23.78
N GLY A 285 6.26 -36.44 23.96
CA GLY A 285 5.66 -35.92 25.21
C GLY A 285 6.27 -34.76 26.02
N HIS A 286 5.52 -33.64 26.06
CA HIS A 286 5.33 -32.70 27.18
C HIS A 286 6.47 -31.81 27.76
N ARG A 287 6.12 -30.50 27.77
CA ARG A 287 6.37 -29.42 28.75
C ARG A 287 7.70 -28.65 28.77
N SER A 288 7.49 -27.35 29.03
CA SER A 288 8.38 -26.28 29.51
C SER A 288 9.28 -25.55 28.49
N VAL A 289 8.92 -24.28 28.27
CA VAL A 289 9.72 -23.27 27.56
C VAL A 289 10.72 -22.68 28.55
N ALA A 290 12.01 -22.88 28.30
CA ALA A 290 13.09 -22.12 28.94
C ALA A 290 13.47 -20.92 28.04
N PRO A 291 13.85 -19.76 28.62
CA PRO A 291 14.17 -18.57 27.85
C PRO A 291 15.52 -18.70 27.13
N ALA A 292 15.58 -18.19 25.90
CA ALA A 292 16.81 -18.12 25.11
C ALA A 292 17.83 -17.15 25.74
N PRO A 293 19.15 -17.44 25.66
CA PRO A 293 20.17 -16.59 26.28
C PRO A 293 20.34 -15.27 25.52
N THR A 294 20.44 -14.19 26.28
CA THR A 294 20.74 -12.82 25.84
C THR A 294 22.16 -12.72 25.28
N CYS A 295 22.30 -12.22 24.05
CA CYS A 295 23.61 -11.94 23.45
C CYS A 295 24.11 -10.56 23.91
N ARG A 296 25.19 -10.54 24.71
CA ARG A 296 25.92 -9.33 25.11
C ARG A 296 26.70 -8.77 23.91
N ALA A 297 26.55 -7.47 23.65
CA ALA A 297 27.39 -6.74 22.72
C ALA A 297 28.81 -6.59 23.30
N GLY A 298 29.78 -7.26 22.70
CA GLY A 298 31.20 -7.04 22.95
C GLY A 298 31.71 -5.87 22.12
N ARG A 299 32.27 -4.86 22.79
CA ARG A 299 33.11 -3.82 22.19
C ARG A 299 34.44 -4.45 21.79
N SER A 300 34.99 -4.04 20.65
CA SER A 300 36.44 -4.05 20.43
C SER A 300 36.84 -2.80 19.64
N SER A 301 37.70 -2.03 20.28
CA SER A 301 38.48 -0.90 19.80
C SER A 301 39.61 -1.31 18.84
N ALA A 302 40.10 -0.27 18.14
CA ALA A 302 41.22 -0.19 17.18
C ALA A 302 40.84 -0.50 15.72
#